data_AF-A0AA91DMV7-F1
#
_entry.id   AF-A0AA91DMV7-F1
#
_cell.length_a   1.000
_cell.length_b   1.000
_cell.length_c   1.000
_cell.angle_alpha   90.00
_cell.angle_beta   90.00
_cell.angle_gamma   90.00
#
_symmetry.space_group_name_H-M   'P 1'
#
loop_
_entity.id
_entity.type
_entity.pdbx_description
1 polymer ?
#
loop_
_entity_poly.entity_id
_entity_poly.type
_entity_poly.pdbx_seq_one_letter_code
_entity_poly.pdbx_strand_id
1 'polypeptide(L)'
;MNVARKFSALLLGVAAAFCPYASGHAATPAGAGFFDCGGELESRVWTLWDSHGVLLADDLLSERLRQQGDTYALYDFEIYFHNLLSMARRCGRLQRQRAIAALTAQAYAQRSAIGPLASSPGWVCRGGRVCNRRNGLVGTEVMLPSVQFIAFAMNAASDLAQPGASAADMAFIAQTTRIALEHLRRWDDERSRLLLEQRIAARAADVKDGSSRLFLGDKDVWQIAIHAEVAGVLSRYPMLLGKRLDDDDMAALRSRMVLLLRLFKRRTFSTGVEPGYSGSEETGAELDRGFWRLFPDNRYAGYEGAAAPVLCLPAQGATNARGRLEVRMQPPEPVRELGWDISHARRLVALFDALQRNEASVASFHGLPAGLLPSEKVFRAFARQLRARVWNQDAVHPLFSNYFGGTNGWYRVAYDNGANGCTEGIRPSGLSGAFATGGYPLWGRWEPVLNDLARRIYTLSDSQEGSDATLMAQAYPLLTNRASDEVRARSELMFWPALVAAKP
;
A
#
# COMPACT_ATOMS: atom_id res chain seq x y z
N MET A 1 -4.34 19.78 75.20
CA MET A 1 -4.53 20.26 73.82
C MET A 1 -4.04 19.18 72.86
N ASN A 2 -4.96 18.71 71.99
CA ASN A 2 -4.80 18.02 70.69
C ASN A 2 -3.77 16.90 70.56
N VAL A 3 -4.17 15.62 70.62
CA VAL A 3 -4.92 14.77 69.65
C VAL A 3 -3.98 13.97 68.73
N ALA A 4 -4.11 12.65 68.87
CA ALA A 4 -3.50 11.58 68.08
C ALA A 4 -4.18 11.36 66.71
N ARG A 5 -3.48 10.69 65.77
CA ARG A 5 -3.98 9.81 64.69
C ARG A 5 -2.76 9.23 63.93
N LYS A 6 -2.41 7.95 64.07
CA LYS A 6 -2.94 6.73 63.40
C LYS A 6 -3.14 6.88 61.89
N PHE A 7 -2.19 6.31 61.14
CA PHE A 7 -2.30 5.99 59.71
C PHE A 7 -3.11 4.70 59.53
N SER A 8 -4.17 4.77 58.74
CA SER A 8 -4.91 3.60 58.22
C SER A 8 -4.61 3.47 56.74
N ALA A 9 -4.20 2.27 56.31
CA ALA A 9 -4.10 1.87 54.93
C ALA A 9 -5.50 1.65 54.34
N LEU A 10 -5.76 2.20 53.15
CA LEU A 10 -6.97 1.96 52.37
C LEU A 10 -6.59 1.15 51.12
N LEU A 11 -7.00 -0.12 51.11
CA LEU A 11 -7.00 -0.99 49.93
C LEU A 11 -8.21 -0.61 49.06
N LEU A 12 -7.96 -0.05 47.88
CA LEU A 12 -8.97 0.14 46.83
C LEU A 12 -8.83 -1.01 45.83
N GLY A 13 -9.76 -1.96 45.92
CA GLY A 13 -9.95 -2.99 44.91
C GLY A 13 -10.60 -2.40 43.67
N VAL A 14 -9.94 -2.54 42.51
CA VAL A 14 -10.50 -2.21 41.20
C VAL A 14 -11.31 -3.40 40.72
N ALA A 15 -12.64 -3.26 40.72
CA ALA A 15 -13.53 -4.19 40.04
C ALA A 15 -13.50 -3.89 38.53
N ALA A 16 -12.96 -4.81 37.73
CA ALA A 16 -13.06 -4.75 36.28
C ALA A 16 -14.51 -4.98 35.86
N ALA A 17 -15.18 -3.93 35.40
CA ALA A 17 -16.51 -4.02 34.82
C ALA A 17 -16.41 -4.68 33.42
N PHE A 18 -16.81 -5.94 33.33
CA PHE A 18 -17.13 -6.59 32.06
C PHE A 18 -18.38 -5.93 31.47
N CYS A 19 -18.22 -5.18 30.38
CA CYS A 19 -19.36 -4.67 29.61
C CYS A 19 -20.04 -5.83 28.87
N PRO A 20 -21.34 -6.10 29.07
CA PRO A 20 -22.07 -7.05 28.26
C PRO A 20 -22.31 -6.45 26.87
N TYR A 21 -21.89 -7.19 25.83
CA TYR A 21 -22.14 -6.86 24.43
C TYR A 21 -23.63 -6.68 24.18
N ALA A 22 -24.04 -5.49 23.72
CA ALA A 22 -25.39 -5.23 23.25
C ALA A 22 -25.62 -5.95 21.91
N SER A 23 -26.61 -6.83 21.88
CA SER A 23 -27.04 -7.59 20.71
C SER A 23 -27.85 -6.70 19.76
N GLY A 24 -27.15 -5.99 18.86
CA GLY A 24 -27.73 -5.45 17.63
C GLY A 24 -28.14 -6.56 16.68
N HIS A 25 -29.14 -6.33 15.83
CA HIS A 25 -29.65 -7.31 14.88
C HIS A 25 -28.51 -7.84 14.01
N ALA A 26 -28.14 -9.10 14.23
CA ALA A 26 -27.05 -9.74 13.53
C ALA A 26 -27.45 -9.88 12.06
N ALA A 27 -26.73 -9.18 11.18
CA ALA A 27 -26.67 -9.56 9.78
C ALA A 27 -26.46 -11.08 9.70
N THR A 28 -27.24 -11.77 8.86
CA THR A 28 -27.16 -13.21 8.72
C THR A 28 -25.69 -13.58 8.53
N PRO A 29 -25.07 -14.35 9.45
CA PRO A 29 -23.66 -14.66 9.36
C PRO A 29 -23.42 -15.34 8.02
N ALA A 30 -22.40 -14.88 7.30
CA ALA A 30 -22.00 -15.48 6.04
C ALA A 30 -21.85 -17.00 6.26
N GLY A 31 -22.46 -17.80 5.38
CA GLY A 31 -22.44 -19.25 5.51
C GLY A 31 -21.01 -19.81 5.57
N ALA A 32 -20.87 -21.00 6.16
CA ALA A 32 -19.59 -21.71 6.13
C ALA A 32 -19.07 -21.81 4.69
N GLY A 33 -17.82 -21.41 4.47
CA GLY A 33 -17.19 -21.41 3.14
C GLY A 33 -17.47 -20.22 2.24
N PHE A 34 -18.24 -19.20 2.69
CA PHE A 34 -18.49 -17.99 1.91
C PHE A 34 -17.21 -17.31 1.39
N PHE A 35 -16.18 -17.25 2.25
CA PHE A 35 -14.88 -16.63 1.97
C PHE A 35 -13.83 -17.61 1.43
N ASP A 36 -14.17 -18.87 1.17
CA ASP A 36 -13.19 -19.86 0.68
C ASP A 36 -12.96 -19.71 -0.83
N CYS A 37 -11.87 -20.30 -1.33
CA CYS A 37 -11.73 -20.50 -2.76
C CYS A 37 -12.83 -21.45 -3.25
N GLY A 38 -13.58 -21.05 -4.28
CA GLY A 38 -14.78 -21.70 -4.78
C GLY A 38 -16.06 -21.25 -4.06
N GLY A 39 -15.94 -20.41 -3.03
CA GLY A 39 -17.07 -19.85 -2.28
C GLY A 39 -17.80 -18.74 -3.03
N GLU A 40 -18.89 -18.28 -2.43
CA GLU A 40 -19.77 -17.25 -3.01
C GLU A 40 -19.04 -15.93 -3.25
N LEU A 41 -18.18 -15.49 -2.32
CA LEU A 41 -17.45 -14.24 -2.50
C LEU A 41 -16.50 -14.29 -3.70
N GLU A 42 -15.79 -15.40 -3.90
CA GLU A 42 -14.92 -15.56 -5.07
C GLU A 42 -15.75 -15.47 -6.37
N SER A 43 -16.93 -16.09 -6.39
CA SER A 43 -17.85 -15.97 -7.53
C SER A 43 -18.24 -14.52 -7.79
N ARG A 44 -18.62 -13.77 -6.73
CA ARG A 44 -18.98 -12.35 -6.84
C ARG A 44 -17.81 -11.50 -7.35
N VAL A 45 -16.59 -11.76 -6.90
CA VAL A 45 -15.38 -11.10 -7.41
C VAL A 45 -15.21 -11.34 -8.90
N TRP A 46 -15.34 -12.58 -9.38
CA TRP A 46 -15.18 -12.88 -10.79
C TRP A 46 -16.30 -12.31 -11.66
N THR A 47 -17.56 -12.31 -11.18
CA THR A 47 -18.66 -11.61 -11.85
C THR A 47 -18.37 -10.11 -11.97
N LEU A 48 -17.85 -9.50 -10.92
CA LEU A 48 -17.48 -8.08 -10.93
C LEU A 48 -16.31 -7.78 -11.87
N TRP A 49 -15.31 -8.67 -11.90
CA TRP A 49 -14.20 -8.60 -12.85
C TRP A 49 -14.69 -8.67 -14.30
N ASP A 50 -15.57 -9.63 -14.62
CA ASP A 50 -16.06 -9.83 -15.98
C ASP A 50 -16.98 -8.69 -16.46
N SER A 51 -17.76 -8.10 -15.55
CA SER A 51 -18.69 -7.01 -15.88
C SER A 51 -18.07 -5.61 -15.85
N HIS A 52 -17.13 -5.36 -14.93
CA HIS A 52 -16.56 -4.02 -14.72
C HIS A 52 -15.03 -4.01 -14.79
N GLY A 53 -14.37 -5.02 -14.24
CA GLY A 53 -12.90 -5.05 -14.13
C GLY A 53 -12.17 -5.04 -15.47
N VAL A 54 -12.64 -5.81 -16.45
CA VAL A 54 -12.06 -5.82 -17.81
C VAL A 54 -12.24 -4.46 -18.50
N LEU A 55 -13.41 -3.82 -18.36
CA LEU A 55 -13.67 -2.50 -18.93
C LEU A 55 -12.80 -1.43 -18.26
N LEU A 56 -12.65 -1.50 -16.94
CA LEU A 56 -11.75 -0.61 -16.19
C LEU A 56 -10.29 -0.79 -16.62
N ALA A 57 -9.85 -2.03 -16.84
CA ALA A 57 -8.50 -2.31 -17.34
C ALA A 57 -8.28 -1.72 -18.74
N ASP A 58 -9.28 -1.83 -19.63
CA ASP A 58 -9.24 -1.24 -20.96
C ASP A 58 -9.23 0.30 -20.91
N ASP A 59 -10.06 0.94 -20.08
CA ASP A 59 -10.01 2.40 -19.87
C ASP A 59 -8.62 2.86 -19.41
N LEU A 60 -8.01 2.15 -18.46
CA LEU A 60 -6.67 2.49 -17.99
C LEU A 60 -5.62 2.36 -19.09
N LEU A 61 -5.62 1.25 -19.83
CA LEU A 61 -4.53 0.92 -20.75
C LEU A 61 -4.73 1.49 -22.16
N SER A 62 -5.93 1.38 -22.71
CA SER A 62 -6.28 1.83 -24.05
C SER A 62 -6.61 3.32 -24.10
N GLU A 63 -7.44 3.81 -23.18
CA GLU A 63 -7.86 5.21 -23.19
C GLU A 63 -6.81 6.10 -22.49
N ARG A 64 -6.60 5.91 -21.20
CA ARG A 64 -5.73 6.80 -20.41
C ARG A 64 -4.26 6.68 -20.78
N LEU A 65 -3.68 5.48 -20.75
CA LEU A 65 -2.25 5.33 -21.03
C LEU A 65 -1.93 5.58 -22.51
N ARG A 66 -2.63 4.89 -23.42
CA ARG A 66 -2.29 4.92 -24.86
C ARG A 66 -2.80 6.17 -25.57
N GLN A 67 -4.07 6.54 -25.42
CA GLN A 67 -4.63 7.68 -26.16
C GLN A 67 -4.28 9.02 -25.49
N GLN A 68 -4.42 9.12 -24.18
CA GLN A 68 -4.19 10.37 -23.45
C GLN A 68 -2.73 10.56 -23.01
N GLY A 69 -1.93 9.49 -22.97
CA GLY A 69 -0.54 9.56 -22.51
C GLY A 69 -0.38 9.64 -21.00
N ASP A 70 -1.42 9.28 -20.24
CA ASP A 70 -1.48 9.37 -18.79
C ASP A 70 -0.82 8.15 -18.14
N THR A 71 0.48 8.27 -17.90
CA THR A 71 1.26 7.22 -17.22
C THR A 71 0.76 6.87 -15.81
N TYR A 72 -0.06 7.70 -15.16
CA TYR A 72 -0.68 7.33 -13.88
C TYR A 72 -1.70 6.21 -14.01
N ALA A 73 -2.18 5.89 -15.20
CA ALA A 73 -3.01 4.71 -15.41
C ALA A 73 -2.29 3.41 -14.97
N LEU A 74 -0.95 3.35 -15.07
CA LEU A 74 -0.14 2.24 -14.60
C LEU A 74 -0.14 2.12 -13.07
N TYR A 75 -0.09 3.27 -12.39
CA TYR A 75 -0.19 3.35 -10.93
C TYR A 75 -1.56 2.85 -10.46
N ASP A 76 -2.62 3.33 -11.10
CA ASP A 76 -4.01 2.95 -10.81
C ASP A 76 -4.27 1.46 -11.12
N PHE A 77 -3.71 0.93 -12.21
CA PHE A 77 -3.84 -0.47 -12.62
C PHE A 77 -3.34 -1.42 -11.52
N GLU A 78 -2.16 -1.15 -10.96
CA GLU A 78 -1.65 -1.94 -9.84
C GLU A 78 -2.59 -1.86 -8.64
N ILE A 79 -3.03 -0.66 -8.26
CA ILE A 79 -3.88 -0.45 -7.08
C ILE A 79 -5.18 -1.24 -7.18
N TYR A 80 -5.79 -1.25 -8.35
CA TYR A 80 -7.10 -1.88 -8.54
C TYR A 80 -7.01 -3.40 -8.63
N PHE A 81 -5.92 -3.94 -9.17
CA PHE A 81 -5.86 -5.35 -9.54
C PHE A 81 -4.85 -6.18 -8.75
N HIS A 82 -4.01 -5.60 -7.88
CA HIS A 82 -3.04 -6.37 -7.09
C HIS A 82 -3.70 -7.45 -6.22
N ASN A 83 -4.74 -7.08 -5.46
CA ASN A 83 -5.45 -8.02 -4.61
C ASN A 83 -6.18 -9.10 -5.44
N LEU A 84 -6.68 -8.75 -6.62
CA LEU A 84 -7.30 -9.68 -7.57
C LEU A 84 -6.30 -10.71 -8.10
N LEU A 85 -5.11 -10.27 -8.53
CA LEU A 85 -4.02 -11.15 -8.95
C LEU A 85 -3.59 -12.08 -7.80
N SER A 86 -3.39 -11.52 -6.61
CA SER A 86 -3.04 -12.29 -5.42
C SER A 86 -4.11 -13.34 -5.07
N MET A 87 -5.40 -13.02 -5.20
CA MET A 87 -6.49 -13.99 -5.03
C MET A 87 -6.46 -15.08 -6.09
N ALA A 88 -6.30 -14.71 -7.37
CA ALA A 88 -6.21 -15.67 -8.47
C ALA A 88 -5.12 -16.71 -8.21
N ARG A 89 -3.97 -16.27 -7.70
CA ARG A 89 -2.87 -17.14 -7.27
C ARG A 89 -3.25 -18.04 -6.11
N ARG A 90 -3.75 -17.48 -5.01
CA ARG A 90 -4.13 -18.26 -3.82
C ARG A 90 -5.17 -19.35 -4.14
N CYS A 91 -6.08 -19.06 -5.07
CA CYS A 91 -7.13 -19.99 -5.50
C CYS A 91 -6.79 -20.81 -6.76
N GLY A 92 -5.55 -20.77 -7.26
CA GLY A 92 -5.11 -21.58 -8.40
C GLY A 92 -5.85 -21.28 -9.72
N ARG A 93 -6.32 -20.04 -9.92
CA ARG A 93 -7.07 -19.62 -11.11
C ARG A 93 -6.15 -19.21 -12.25
N LEU A 94 -5.42 -20.19 -12.80
CA LEU A 94 -4.40 -19.96 -13.85
C LEU A 94 -4.93 -19.18 -15.06
N GLN A 95 -6.17 -19.47 -15.51
CA GLN A 95 -6.76 -18.74 -16.64
C GLN A 95 -7.02 -17.27 -16.32
N ARG A 96 -7.38 -16.94 -15.08
CA ARG A 96 -7.55 -15.56 -14.63
C ARG A 96 -6.20 -14.84 -14.53
N GLN A 97 -5.17 -15.51 -14.04
CA GLN A 97 -3.79 -14.98 -14.05
C GLN A 97 -3.31 -14.68 -15.49
N ARG A 98 -3.58 -15.57 -16.44
CA ARG A 98 -3.27 -15.35 -17.87
C ARG A 98 -4.03 -14.17 -18.47
N ALA A 99 -5.31 -14.00 -18.14
CA ALA A 99 -6.10 -12.86 -18.59
C ALA A 99 -5.51 -11.53 -18.08
N ILE A 100 -5.15 -11.48 -16.79
CA ILE A 100 -4.50 -10.31 -16.18
C ILE A 100 -3.12 -10.05 -16.82
N ALA A 101 -2.32 -11.10 -17.07
CA ALA A 101 -1.03 -10.99 -17.74
C ALA A 101 -1.17 -10.45 -19.18
N ALA A 102 -2.18 -10.91 -19.93
CA ALA A 102 -2.46 -10.43 -21.27
C ALA A 102 -2.79 -8.93 -21.30
N LEU A 103 -3.59 -8.44 -20.33
CA LEU A 103 -3.85 -7.00 -20.16
C LEU A 103 -2.56 -6.25 -19.80
N THR A 104 -1.79 -6.78 -18.84
CA THR A 104 -0.51 -6.19 -18.41
C THR A 104 0.45 -6.01 -19.59
N ALA A 105 0.51 -6.97 -20.52
CA ALA A 105 1.38 -6.93 -21.68
C ALA A 105 1.08 -5.76 -22.64
N GLN A 106 -0.16 -5.25 -22.67
CA GLN A 106 -0.56 -4.14 -23.54
C GLN A 106 0.21 -2.85 -23.21
N ALA A 107 0.55 -2.65 -21.93
CA ALA A 107 1.31 -1.48 -21.48
C ALA A 107 2.73 -1.44 -22.05
N TYR A 108 3.32 -2.59 -22.42
CA TYR A 108 4.72 -2.65 -22.88
C TYR A 108 4.96 -1.94 -24.20
N ALA A 109 3.94 -1.88 -25.06
CA ALA A 109 3.98 -1.17 -26.33
C ALA A 109 4.01 0.36 -26.16
N GLN A 110 3.64 0.87 -24.97
CA GLN A 110 3.59 2.31 -24.68
C GLN A 110 4.91 2.85 -24.10
N ARG A 111 5.95 2.02 -24.00
CA ARG A 111 7.29 2.47 -23.58
C ARG A 111 7.96 3.23 -24.72
N SER A 112 8.64 4.33 -24.40
CA SER A 112 9.37 5.16 -25.37
C SER A 112 10.72 5.62 -24.81
N ALA A 113 11.57 6.20 -25.67
CA ALA A 113 12.88 6.69 -25.26
C ALA A 113 12.77 7.80 -24.19
N ILE A 114 13.61 7.71 -23.16
CA ILE A 114 13.64 8.64 -22.02
C ILE A 114 14.76 9.65 -22.27
N GLY A 115 14.55 10.50 -23.27
CA GLY A 115 15.57 11.43 -23.75
C GLY A 115 16.67 10.76 -24.59
N PRO A 116 17.63 11.55 -25.10
CA PRO A 116 18.59 11.12 -26.11
C PRO A 116 19.70 10.19 -25.59
N LEU A 117 19.94 10.16 -24.27
CA LEU A 117 21.05 9.42 -23.65
C LEU A 117 20.60 8.14 -22.94
N ALA A 118 19.30 7.85 -22.86
CA ALA A 118 18.83 6.67 -22.18
C ALA A 118 19.04 5.41 -23.03
N SER A 119 19.69 4.40 -22.45
CA SER A 119 19.99 3.12 -23.09
C SER A 119 18.80 2.17 -23.22
N SER A 120 17.67 2.47 -22.56
CA SER A 120 16.46 1.63 -22.56
C SER A 120 15.19 2.48 -22.48
N PRO A 121 14.07 2.03 -23.10
CA PRO A 121 12.81 2.75 -23.04
C PRO A 121 12.11 2.61 -21.68
N GLY A 122 11.16 3.50 -21.40
CA GLY A 122 10.22 3.38 -20.28
C GLY A 122 8.96 4.22 -20.48
N TRP A 123 8.10 4.31 -19.47
CA TRP A 123 6.81 4.98 -19.61
C TRP A 123 6.93 6.49 -19.36
N VAL A 124 6.99 7.23 -20.47
CA VAL A 124 7.11 8.69 -20.47
C VAL A 124 5.72 9.32 -20.43
N CYS A 125 5.53 10.25 -19.50
CA CYS A 125 4.32 11.04 -19.38
C CYS A 125 4.14 11.93 -20.63
N ARG A 126 3.01 11.77 -21.35
CA ARG A 126 2.71 12.56 -22.57
C ARG A 126 1.50 13.48 -22.41
N GLY A 127 0.64 13.24 -21.43
CA GLY A 127 -0.53 14.07 -21.16
C GLY A 127 -1.53 13.39 -20.23
N GLY A 128 -2.71 13.99 -20.10
CA GLY A 128 -3.79 13.48 -19.27
C GLY A 128 -4.09 14.33 -18.04
N ARG A 129 -5.00 13.82 -17.21
CA ARG A 129 -5.52 14.55 -16.05
C ARG A 129 -4.45 14.78 -14.99
N VAL A 130 -3.68 13.74 -14.67
CA VAL A 130 -2.63 13.78 -13.65
C VAL A 130 -1.29 14.12 -14.28
N CYS A 131 -0.88 13.39 -15.32
CA CYS A 131 0.33 13.70 -16.08
C CYS A 131 0.15 14.97 -16.93
N ASN A 132 0.62 16.13 -16.46
CA ASN A 132 0.41 17.39 -17.18
C ASN A 132 1.61 18.36 -17.05
N ARG A 133 1.60 19.46 -17.80
CA ARG A 133 2.73 20.41 -17.79
C ARG A 133 2.91 21.11 -16.43
N ARG A 134 1.87 21.22 -15.61
CA ARG A 134 1.89 21.99 -14.36
C ARG A 134 2.66 21.27 -13.26
N ASN A 135 2.56 19.94 -13.19
CA ASN A 135 3.36 19.15 -12.26
C ASN A 135 4.73 18.74 -12.82
N GLY A 136 5.12 19.26 -13.99
CA GLY A 136 6.45 19.07 -14.57
C GLY A 136 6.74 17.65 -15.03
N LEU A 137 5.73 16.79 -15.17
CA LEU A 137 5.94 15.38 -15.50
C LEU A 137 6.04 15.13 -17.01
N VAL A 138 5.44 15.98 -17.85
CA VAL A 138 5.40 15.78 -19.31
C VAL A 138 6.81 15.70 -19.89
N GLY A 139 7.06 14.66 -20.69
CA GLY A 139 8.37 14.39 -21.30
C GLY A 139 9.34 13.63 -20.40
N THR A 140 8.95 13.27 -19.18
CA THR A 140 9.78 12.49 -18.24
C THR A 140 9.16 11.13 -17.95
N GLU A 141 9.99 10.16 -17.58
CA GLU A 141 9.48 8.93 -16.97
C GLU A 141 8.93 9.26 -15.58
N VAL A 142 7.66 8.90 -15.34
CA VAL A 142 7.10 9.00 -13.99
C VAL A 142 7.47 7.72 -13.25
N MET A 143 8.56 7.80 -12.49
CA MET A 143 9.21 6.65 -11.88
C MET A 143 8.30 5.85 -10.94
N LEU A 144 7.43 6.51 -10.16
CA LEU A 144 6.53 5.82 -9.23
C LEU A 144 5.49 4.94 -9.96
N PRO A 145 4.72 5.45 -10.94
CA PRO A 145 3.88 4.61 -11.80
C PRO A 145 4.64 3.46 -12.47
N SER A 146 5.87 3.71 -12.94
CA SER A 146 6.67 2.68 -13.61
C SER A 146 7.10 1.55 -12.67
N VAL A 147 7.68 1.87 -11.51
CA VAL A 147 8.17 0.86 -10.56
C VAL A 147 7.02 0.05 -9.95
N GLN A 148 5.90 0.70 -9.64
CA GLN A 148 4.72 0.05 -9.09
C GLN A 148 4.10 -0.94 -10.08
N PHE A 149 3.95 -0.52 -11.35
CA PHE A 149 3.43 -1.40 -12.39
C PHE A 149 4.39 -2.55 -12.73
N ILE A 150 5.71 -2.31 -12.75
CA ILE A 150 6.68 -3.40 -12.96
C ILE A 150 6.61 -4.41 -11.82
N ALA A 151 6.45 -3.97 -10.56
CA ALA A 151 6.29 -4.89 -9.45
C ALA A 151 5.05 -5.78 -9.62
N PHE A 152 3.91 -5.19 -10.00
CA PHE A 152 2.70 -5.94 -10.35
C PHE A 152 2.92 -6.93 -11.51
N ALA A 153 3.54 -6.47 -12.60
CA ALA A 153 3.79 -7.30 -13.77
C ALA A 153 4.73 -8.47 -13.45
N MET A 154 5.77 -8.23 -12.66
CA MET A 154 6.70 -9.26 -12.20
C MET A 154 6.04 -10.24 -11.23
N ASN A 155 5.08 -9.80 -10.42
CA ASN A 155 4.25 -10.69 -9.61
C ASN A 155 3.46 -11.66 -10.51
N ALA A 156 2.78 -11.14 -11.55
CA ALA A 156 2.07 -11.97 -12.52
C ALA A 156 3.02 -12.91 -13.29
N ALA A 157 4.22 -12.46 -13.65
CA ALA A 157 5.22 -13.30 -14.30
C ALA A 157 5.74 -14.40 -13.37
N SER A 158 6.02 -14.10 -12.10
CA SER A 158 6.42 -15.10 -11.11
C SER A 158 5.31 -16.13 -10.85
N ASP A 159 4.05 -15.73 -10.96
CA ASP A 159 2.91 -16.62 -10.78
C ASP A 159 2.77 -17.63 -11.91
N LEU A 160 2.95 -17.16 -13.15
CA LEU A 160 2.91 -17.99 -14.36
C LEU A 160 4.17 -18.83 -14.53
N ALA A 161 5.23 -18.53 -13.77
CA ALA A 161 6.51 -19.24 -13.78
C ALA A 161 6.43 -20.62 -13.08
N GLN A 162 5.49 -21.46 -13.51
CA GLN A 162 5.25 -22.81 -12.99
C GLN A 162 5.78 -23.89 -13.95
N PRO A 163 6.09 -25.10 -13.45
CA PRO A 163 6.36 -26.25 -14.31
C PRO A 163 5.26 -26.42 -15.37
N GLY A 164 5.65 -26.54 -16.64
CA GLY A 164 4.70 -26.67 -17.75
C GLY A 164 4.09 -25.35 -18.25
N ALA A 165 4.68 -24.19 -17.94
CA ALA A 165 4.31 -22.90 -18.53
C ALA A 165 4.19 -23.00 -20.07
N SER A 166 3.10 -22.46 -20.62
CA SER A 166 2.86 -22.48 -22.06
C SER A 166 3.83 -21.57 -22.82
N ALA A 167 3.90 -21.69 -24.15
CA ALA A 167 4.72 -20.77 -24.96
C ALA A 167 4.32 -19.30 -24.78
N ALA A 168 3.01 -19.02 -24.63
CA ALA A 168 2.51 -17.68 -24.38
C ALA A 168 2.91 -17.17 -22.98
N ASP A 169 2.81 -18.04 -21.95
CA ASP A 169 3.26 -17.71 -20.60
C ASP A 169 4.76 -17.40 -20.61
N MET A 170 5.57 -18.25 -21.25
CA MET A 170 7.02 -18.05 -21.35
C MET A 170 7.40 -16.78 -22.10
N ALA A 171 6.66 -16.40 -23.15
CA ALA A 171 6.86 -15.13 -23.85
C ALA A 171 6.60 -13.94 -22.93
N PHE A 172 5.49 -13.97 -22.17
CA PHE A 172 5.17 -12.93 -21.19
C PHE A 172 6.21 -12.86 -20.08
N ILE A 173 6.61 -13.99 -19.49
CA ILE A 173 7.62 -14.07 -18.42
C ILE A 173 8.96 -13.51 -18.92
N ALA A 174 9.42 -13.93 -20.10
CA ALA A 174 10.67 -13.47 -20.67
C ALA A 174 10.65 -11.96 -20.97
N GLN A 175 9.54 -11.46 -21.53
CA GLN A 175 9.39 -10.04 -21.81
C GLN A 175 9.38 -9.22 -20.53
N THR A 176 8.56 -9.60 -19.55
CA THR A 176 8.43 -8.88 -18.27
C THR A 176 9.76 -8.85 -17.51
N THR A 177 10.46 -9.99 -17.44
CA THR A 177 11.77 -10.10 -16.78
C THR A 177 12.79 -9.18 -17.44
N ARG A 178 12.82 -9.14 -18.78
CA ARG A 178 13.69 -8.22 -19.51
C ARG A 178 13.38 -6.75 -19.18
N ILE A 179 12.10 -6.37 -19.18
CA ILE A 179 11.68 -5.00 -18.86
C ILE A 179 12.09 -4.63 -17.43
N ALA A 180 11.88 -5.52 -16.48
CA ALA A 180 12.28 -5.29 -15.09
C ALA A 180 13.80 -5.07 -14.99
N LEU A 181 14.62 -5.92 -15.62
CA LEU A 181 16.08 -5.79 -15.62
C LEU A 181 16.56 -4.49 -16.30
N GLU A 182 15.97 -4.10 -17.43
CA GLU A 182 16.24 -2.82 -18.10
C GLU A 182 16.03 -1.63 -17.16
N HIS A 183 14.90 -1.61 -16.44
CA HIS A 183 14.58 -0.53 -15.50
C HIS A 183 15.47 -0.56 -14.25
N LEU A 184 15.71 -1.74 -13.65
CA LEU A 184 16.58 -1.86 -12.48
C LEU A 184 18.00 -1.37 -12.76
N ARG A 185 18.57 -1.71 -13.93
CA ARG A 185 19.90 -1.21 -14.36
C ARG A 185 19.89 0.31 -14.52
N ARG A 186 18.86 0.85 -15.17
CA ARG A 186 18.75 2.29 -15.42
C ARG A 186 18.54 3.12 -14.15
N TRP A 187 17.91 2.56 -13.12
CA TRP A 187 17.73 3.23 -11.83
C TRP A 187 18.90 3.03 -10.87
N ASP A 188 19.94 2.30 -11.27
CA ASP A 188 21.13 2.01 -10.49
C ASP A 188 22.38 2.70 -11.06
N ASP A 189 22.34 4.03 -11.12
CA ASP A 189 23.52 4.85 -11.41
C ASP A 189 24.30 5.23 -10.12
N GLU A 190 25.53 5.70 -10.29
CA GLU A 190 26.42 6.11 -9.19
C GLU A 190 25.77 7.13 -8.26
N ARG A 191 25.09 8.14 -8.82
CA ARG A 191 24.39 9.17 -8.05
C ARG A 191 23.30 8.56 -7.17
N SER A 192 22.53 7.61 -7.70
CA SER A 192 21.45 6.94 -6.99
C SER A 192 21.98 6.08 -5.84
N ARG A 193 23.16 5.46 -5.99
CA ARG A 193 23.85 4.71 -4.93
C ARG A 193 24.33 5.65 -3.82
N LEU A 194 24.98 6.76 -4.17
CA LEU A 194 25.40 7.78 -3.20
C LEU A 194 24.21 8.34 -2.41
N LEU A 195 23.07 8.59 -3.08
CA LEU A 195 21.84 9.02 -2.42
C LEU A 195 21.26 7.94 -1.49
N LEU A 196 21.35 6.65 -1.84
CA LEU A 196 20.96 5.56 -0.94
C LEU A 196 21.85 5.52 0.31
N GLU A 197 23.17 5.62 0.14
CA GLU A 197 24.12 5.63 1.26
C GLU A 197 23.89 6.83 2.19
N GLN A 198 23.66 8.02 1.63
CA GLN A 198 23.29 9.20 2.40
C GLN A 198 22.01 8.95 3.23
N ARG A 199 20.99 8.35 2.61
CA ARG A 199 19.73 8.02 3.29
C ARG A 199 19.95 6.99 4.39
N ILE A 200 20.76 5.95 4.17
CA ILE A 200 21.12 4.96 5.19
C ILE A 200 21.80 5.62 6.40
N ALA A 201 22.70 6.56 6.16
CA ALA A 201 23.42 7.25 7.24
C ALA A 201 22.54 8.24 8.03
N ALA A 202 21.54 8.84 7.38
CA ALA A 202 20.69 9.87 7.97
C ALA A 202 19.88 9.39 9.18
N ARG A 203 19.57 10.32 10.08
CA ARG A 203 18.70 10.19 11.26
C ARG A 203 17.50 11.13 11.10
N ALA A 204 16.43 10.90 11.87
CA ALA A 204 15.24 11.76 11.81
C ALA A 204 15.59 13.24 12.07
N ALA A 205 16.53 13.51 12.99
CA ALA A 205 17.01 14.86 13.29
C ALA A 205 17.67 15.60 12.12
N ASP A 206 18.12 14.89 11.07
CA ASP A 206 18.74 15.47 9.87
C ASP A 206 17.71 16.03 8.89
N VAL A 207 16.42 15.67 9.05
CA VAL A 207 15.32 16.30 8.30
C VAL A 207 15.10 17.70 8.86
N LYS A 208 15.37 18.73 8.06
CA LYS A 208 15.29 20.15 8.46
C LYS A 208 14.15 20.92 7.80
N ASP A 209 13.52 20.34 6.80
CA ASP A 209 12.48 20.96 5.98
C ASP A 209 11.43 19.91 5.57
N GLY A 210 10.48 20.33 4.73
CA GLY A 210 9.46 19.45 4.18
C GLY A 210 9.90 18.59 2.98
N SER A 211 11.20 18.47 2.71
CA SER A 211 11.71 17.65 1.60
C SER A 211 11.63 16.16 1.91
N SER A 212 11.26 15.36 0.92
CA SER A 212 11.28 13.88 1.00
C SER A 212 12.65 13.26 0.72
N ARG A 213 13.71 14.06 0.54
CA ARG A 213 15.05 13.60 0.14
C ARG A 213 15.63 12.49 1.02
N LEU A 214 15.31 12.48 2.32
CA LEU A 214 15.89 11.54 3.29
C LEU A 214 15.00 10.33 3.62
N PHE A 215 13.82 10.23 3.00
CA PHE A 215 12.84 9.18 3.30
C PHE A 215 13.27 7.85 2.69
N LEU A 216 12.87 6.75 3.35
CA LEU A 216 12.54 5.53 2.63
C LEU A 216 11.20 5.78 1.94
N GLY A 217 11.19 5.80 0.61
CA GLY A 217 10.00 6.10 -0.17
C GLY A 217 9.39 4.86 -0.83
N ASP A 218 8.19 5.03 -1.37
CA ASP A 218 7.46 4.02 -2.16
C ASP A 218 8.33 3.35 -3.23
N LYS A 219 9.16 4.15 -3.90
CA LYS A 219 10.01 3.68 -5.00
C LYS A 219 11.03 2.66 -4.52
N ASP A 220 11.59 2.84 -3.33
CA ASP A 220 12.56 1.92 -2.76
C ASP A 220 11.89 0.60 -2.40
N VAL A 221 10.70 0.65 -1.78
CA VAL A 221 9.88 -0.54 -1.45
C VAL A 221 9.53 -1.35 -2.70
N TRP A 222 9.07 -0.68 -3.76
CA TRP A 222 8.74 -1.36 -5.00
C TRP A 222 9.96 -1.94 -5.72
N GLN A 223 11.12 -1.27 -5.68
CA GLN A 223 12.36 -1.85 -6.22
C GLN A 223 12.74 -3.15 -5.50
N ILE A 224 12.61 -3.21 -4.18
CA ILE A 224 12.87 -4.46 -3.43
C ILE A 224 11.91 -5.57 -3.89
N ALA A 225 10.62 -5.25 -4.08
CA ALA A 225 9.65 -6.22 -4.58
C ALA A 225 9.99 -6.72 -5.99
N ILE A 226 10.40 -5.83 -6.91
CA ILE A 226 10.84 -6.23 -8.26
C ILE A 226 12.06 -7.14 -8.18
N HIS A 227 13.08 -6.79 -7.40
CA HIS A 227 14.25 -7.65 -7.18
C HIS A 227 13.85 -9.03 -6.67
N ALA A 228 12.88 -9.09 -5.75
CA ALA A 228 12.39 -10.34 -5.19
C ALA A 228 11.75 -11.26 -6.24
N GLU A 229 10.86 -10.71 -7.07
CA GLU A 229 10.19 -11.47 -8.13
C GLU A 229 11.15 -11.86 -9.26
N VAL A 230 12.09 -10.98 -9.64
CA VAL A 230 13.12 -11.27 -10.64
C VAL A 230 13.98 -12.46 -10.19
N ALA A 231 14.45 -12.45 -8.93
CA ALA A 231 15.20 -13.58 -8.38
C ALA A 231 14.36 -14.87 -8.40
N GLY A 232 13.07 -14.79 -8.04
CA GLY A 232 12.11 -15.88 -8.13
C GLY A 232 12.03 -16.49 -9.53
N VAL A 233 11.73 -15.69 -10.54
CA VAL A 233 11.63 -16.12 -11.94
C VAL A 233 12.94 -16.70 -12.45
N LEU A 234 14.07 -16.02 -12.22
CA LEU A 234 15.37 -16.44 -12.75
C LEU A 234 15.92 -17.69 -12.06
N SER A 235 15.54 -17.95 -10.81
CA SER A 235 15.87 -19.22 -10.14
C SER A 235 15.18 -20.43 -10.79
N ARG A 236 13.98 -20.23 -11.36
CA ARG A 236 13.23 -21.27 -12.08
C ARG A 236 13.62 -21.36 -13.56
N TYR A 237 13.93 -20.22 -14.17
CA TYR A 237 14.26 -20.11 -15.59
C TYR A 237 15.59 -19.37 -15.82
N PRO A 238 16.73 -19.98 -15.44
CA PRO A 238 18.04 -19.34 -15.57
C PRO A 238 18.39 -19.02 -17.02
N MET A 239 17.83 -19.74 -17.99
CA MET A 239 18.03 -19.45 -19.42
C MET A 239 17.53 -18.05 -19.84
N LEU A 240 16.64 -17.42 -19.06
CA LEU A 240 16.15 -16.06 -19.34
C LEU A 240 17.22 -14.97 -19.08
N LEU A 241 18.27 -15.28 -18.31
CA LEU A 241 19.44 -14.42 -18.19
C LEU A 241 20.13 -14.26 -19.56
N GLY A 242 20.32 -15.38 -20.28
CA GLY A 242 21.05 -15.39 -21.56
C GLY A 242 22.39 -14.65 -21.48
N LYS A 243 22.79 -13.98 -22.56
CA LYS A 243 23.91 -13.02 -22.57
C LYS A 243 23.50 -11.59 -22.16
N ARG A 244 22.39 -11.43 -21.44
CA ARG A 244 21.79 -10.09 -21.17
C ARG A 244 22.40 -9.38 -19.98
N LEU A 245 22.92 -10.14 -19.02
CA LEU A 245 23.65 -9.64 -17.87
C LEU A 245 25.03 -10.26 -17.91
N ASP A 246 26.05 -9.41 -17.84
CA ASP A 246 27.42 -9.82 -17.53
C ASP A 246 27.66 -9.80 -16.02
N ASP A 247 28.89 -10.10 -15.61
CA ASP A 247 29.27 -10.12 -14.19
C ASP A 247 29.13 -8.73 -13.54
N ASP A 248 29.37 -7.66 -14.29
CA ASP A 248 29.25 -6.28 -13.82
C ASP A 248 27.79 -5.90 -13.58
N ASP A 249 26.89 -6.29 -14.49
CA ASP A 249 25.45 -6.13 -14.34
C ASP A 249 24.93 -6.91 -13.11
N MET A 250 25.41 -8.14 -12.92
CA MET A 250 25.06 -8.95 -11.75
C MET A 250 25.57 -8.32 -10.45
N ALA A 251 26.80 -7.80 -10.45
CA ALA A 251 27.38 -7.09 -9.31
C ALA A 251 26.60 -5.80 -8.99
N ALA A 252 26.16 -5.06 -10.01
CA ALA A 252 25.34 -3.87 -9.87
C ALA A 252 23.99 -4.19 -9.21
N LEU A 253 23.25 -5.15 -9.76
CA LEU A 253 21.95 -5.59 -9.21
C LEU A 253 22.07 -6.07 -7.76
N ARG A 254 23.13 -6.83 -7.44
CA ARG A 254 23.44 -7.23 -6.07
C ARG A 254 23.69 -6.04 -5.15
N SER A 255 24.59 -5.14 -5.56
CA SER A 255 24.94 -3.94 -4.78
C SER A 255 23.71 -3.09 -4.49
N ARG A 256 22.87 -2.88 -5.51
CA ARG A 256 21.61 -2.15 -5.38
C ARG A 256 20.65 -2.78 -4.37
N MET A 257 20.40 -4.08 -4.49
CA MET A 257 19.53 -4.81 -3.56
C MET A 257 20.06 -4.74 -2.13
N VAL A 258 21.38 -4.84 -1.93
CA VAL A 258 22.01 -4.71 -0.62
C VAL A 258 21.77 -3.31 -0.02
N LEU A 259 21.93 -2.24 -0.79
CA LEU A 259 21.68 -0.87 -0.33
C LEU A 259 20.20 -0.65 0.02
N LEU A 260 19.27 -1.14 -0.81
CA LEU A 260 17.84 -1.03 -0.55
C LEU A 260 17.43 -1.77 0.73
N LEU A 261 17.89 -3.01 0.92
CA LEU A 261 17.62 -3.78 2.14
C LEU A 261 18.28 -3.16 3.39
N ARG A 262 19.48 -2.60 3.26
CA ARG A 262 20.12 -1.84 4.34
C ARG A 262 19.30 -0.61 4.73
N LEU A 263 18.79 0.14 3.76
CA LEU A 263 17.90 1.27 4.01
C LEU A 263 16.62 0.80 4.71
N PHE A 264 15.93 -0.21 4.16
CA PHE A 264 14.72 -0.77 4.76
C PHE A 264 14.93 -1.19 6.22
N LYS A 265 16.00 -1.97 6.48
CA LYS A 265 16.36 -2.42 7.83
C LYS A 265 16.67 -1.25 8.76
N ARG A 266 17.44 -0.25 8.28
CA ARG A 266 17.79 0.94 9.06
C ARG A 266 16.58 1.82 9.38
N ARG A 267 15.53 1.74 8.57
CA ARG A 267 14.29 2.50 8.71
C ARG A 267 13.16 1.73 9.37
N THR A 268 13.37 0.47 9.71
CA THR A 268 12.42 -0.32 10.50
C THR A 268 12.71 -0.12 11.98
N PHE A 269 11.75 0.44 12.71
CA PHE A 269 11.84 0.66 14.16
C PHE A 269 10.95 -0.36 14.87
N SER A 270 11.50 -1.02 15.89
CA SER A 270 10.72 -1.86 16.78
C SER A 270 10.02 -1.01 17.83
N THR A 271 8.74 -1.32 18.08
CA THR A 271 7.90 -0.65 19.04
C THR A 271 7.42 -1.65 20.09
N GLY A 272 7.37 -1.24 21.36
CA GLY A 272 6.66 -2.03 22.37
C GLY A 272 5.16 -1.94 22.12
N VAL A 273 4.48 -3.09 22.07
CA VAL A 273 3.02 -3.16 21.95
C VAL A 273 2.45 -3.98 23.11
N GLU A 274 1.26 -3.61 23.55
CA GLU A 274 0.58 -4.32 24.63
C GLU A 274 0.45 -5.81 24.31
N PRO A 275 0.68 -6.70 25.29
CA PRO A 275 0.49 -8.13 25.13
C PRO A 275 -0.85 -8.43 24.49
N GLY A 276 -0.86 -9.30 23.48
CA GLY A 276 -2.10 -9.88 22.98
C GLY A 276 -2.69 -10.87 23.99
N TYR A 277 -3.59 -11.73 23.52
CA TYR A 277 -4.16 -12.84 24.31
C TYR A 277 -3.10 -13.80 24.91
N SER A 278 -1.87 -13.76 24.39
CA SER A 278 -0.72 -14.56 24.84
C SER A 278 -0.13 -14.13 26.19
N GLY A 279 -0.40 -12.90 26.65
CA GLY A 279 0.14 -12.37 27.91
C GLY A 279 1.65 -12.10 27.93
N SER A 280 2.37 -12.32 26.82
CA SER A 280 3.80 -12.02 26.68
C SER A 280 4.03 -10.63 26.08
N GLU A 281 5.14 -9.95 26.42
CA GLU A 281 5.56 -8.75 25.70
C GLU A 281 5.68 -9.04 24.19
N GLU A 282 4.96 -8.26 23.39
CA GLU A 282 5.01 -8.36 21.95
C GLU A 282 5.69 -7.13 21.33
N THR A 283 6.25 -7.30 20.15
CA THR A 283 6.92 -6.21 19.42
C THR A 283 6.16 -5.86 18.15
N GLY A 284 5.85 -4.57 17.97
CA GLY A 284 5.39 -3.99 16.72
C GLY A 284 6.55 -3.48 15.88
N ALA A 285 6.29 -3.13 14.62
CA ALA A 285 7.26 -2.46 13.77
C ALA A 285 6.63 -1.33 12.95
N GLU A 286 7.40 -0.27 12.73
CA GLU A 286 7.02 0.86 11.88
C GLU A 286 8.18 1.33 11.00
N LEU A 287 7.87 2.05 9.91
CA LEU A 287 8.86 2.62 9.01
C LEU A 287 9.09 4.10 9.24
N ASP A 288 10.36 4.50 9.13
CA ASP A 288 10.75 5.90 8.96
C ASP A 288 10.28 6.80 10.13
N ARG A 289 10.22 6.25 11.34
CA ARG A 289 9.81 6.97 12.56
C ARG A 289 10.54 8.30 12.69
N GLY A 290 9.76 9.39 12.68
CA GLY A 290 10.21 10.78 12.81
C GLY A 290 10.75 11.43 11.53
N PHE A 291 10.91 10.70 10.42
CA PHE A 291 11.37 11.28 9.15
C PHE A 291 10.28 12.13 8.48
N TRP A 292 9.01 11.78 8.69
CA TRP A 292 7.87 12.38 7.99
C TRP A 292 7.26 13.59 8.70
N ARG A 293 7.79 13.95 9.87
CA ARG A 293 7.20 14.98 10.77
C ARG A 293 7.09 16.38 10.15
N LEU A 294 7.99 16.74 9.24
CA LEU A 294 8.01 18.06 8.60
C LEU A 294 7.38 18.05 7.19
N PHE A 295 6.92 16.89 6.71
CA PHE A 295 6.37 16.77 5.38
C PHE A 295 5.05 17.56 5.28
N PRO A 296 4.82 18.39 4.23
CA PRO A 296 3.67 19.31 4.20
C PRO A 296 2.30 18.64 4.31
N ASP A 297 2.15 17.43 3.76
CA ASP A 297 0.91 16.65 3.84
C ASP A 297 0.54 16.27 5.28
N ASN A 298 1.53 16.29 6.19
CA ASN A 298 1.42 15.80 7.56
C ASN A 298 1.34 16.92 8.59
N ARG A 299 1.29 18.18 8.17
CA ARG A 299 1.35 19.34 9.08
C ARG A 299 0.20 19.39 10.11
N TYR A 300 -0.90 18.67 9.88
CA TYR A 300 -2.01 18.54 10.83
C TYR A 300 -2.12 17.13 11.46
N ALA A 301 -1.06 16.32 11.36
CA ALA A 301 -0.95 15.11 12.16
C ALA A 301 -1.06 15.47 13.66
N GLY A 302 -1.79 14.66 14.43
CA GLY A 302 -2.08 14.89 15.84
C GLY A 302 -3.28 15.81 16.11
N TYR A 303 -3.80 16.55 15.12
CA TYR A 303 -5.05 17.30 15.30
C TYR A 303 -6.26 16.40 15.05
N GLU A 304 -6.95 15.98 16.11
CA GLU A 304 -8.09 15.04 16.05
C GLU A 304 -9.47 15.71 16.03
N GLY A 305 -9.54 17.04 15.94
CA GLY A 305 -10.81 17.76 15.91
C GLY A 305 -11.64 17.41 14.67
N ALA A 306 -12.97 17.32 14.85
CA ALA A 306 -13.89 16.98 13.77
C ALA A 306 -13.99 18.07 12.68
N ALA A 307 -13.70 19.33 13.03
CA ALA A 307 -13.76 20.45 12.09
C ALA A 307 -12.50 20.48 11.20
N ALA A 308 -12.71 20.70 9.90
CA ALA A 308 -11.63 20.84 8.93
C ALA A 308 -10.71 22.02 9.28
N PRO A 309 -9.37 21.84 9.28
CA PRO A 309 -8.44 22.94 9.54
C PRO A 309 -8.47 24.02 8.47
N VAL A 310 -8.89 23.66 7.25
CA VAL A 310 -9.07 24.58 6.13
C VAL A 310 -10.42 24.30 5.47
N LEU A 311 -11.04 25.34 4.91
CA LEU A 311 -12.19 25.20 4.02
C LEU A 311 -11.82 25.55 2.58
N CYS A 312 -12.49 24.85 1.67
CA CYS A 312 -12.44 25.13 0.24
C CYS A 312 -13.71 25.85 -0.17
N LEU A 313 -13.66 27.19 -0.22
CA LEU A 313 -14.82 28.01 -0.59
C LEU A 313 -14.92 28.13 -2.12
N PRO A 314 -16.14 28.12 -2.69
CA PRO A 314 -16.33 28.37 -4.12
C PRO A 314 -15.73 29.72 -4.51
N ALA A 315 -15.14 29.79 -5.71
CA ALA A 315 -14.70 31.06 -6.23
C ALA A 315 -15.89 31.93 -6.63
N GLN A 316 -15.99 33.15 -6.11
CA GLN A 316 -17.04 34.07 -6.52
C GLN A 316 -16.78 34.57 -7.94
N GLY A 317 -17.75 34.39 -8.85
CA GLY A 317 -17.84 35.14 -10.11
C GLY A 317 -16.97 34.66 -11.29
N ALA A 318 -16.29 33.51 -11.22
CA ALA A 318 -15.55 32.99 -12.38
C ALA A 318 -15.63 31.46 -12.48
N THR A 319 -16.02 30.99 -13.67
CA THR A 319 -16.18 29.57 -14.04
C THR A 319 -14.90 28.74 -13.97
N ASN A 320 -13.75 29.41 -13.79
CA ASN A 320 -12.40 28.81 -13.74
C ASN A 320 -11.57 29.27 -12.52
N ALA A 321 -12.16 29.99 -11.56
CA ALA A 321 -11.39 30.51 -10.44
C ALA A 321 -11.18 29.44 -9.35
N ARG A 322 -9.95 29.41 -8.80
CA ARG A 322 -9.56 28.52 -7.70
C ARG A 322 -10.48 28.74 -6.51
N GLY A 323 -10.93 27.66 -5.88
CA GLY A 323 -11.59 27.76 -4.59
C GLY A 323 -10.72 28.55 -3.62
N ARG A 324 -11.31 29.48 -2.86
CA ARG A 324 -10.58 30.26 -1.86
C ARG A 324 -10.32 29.35 -0.66
N LEU A 325 -9.04 29.12 -0.36
CA LEU A 325 -8.62 28.42 0.84
C LEU A 325 -8.78 29.35 2.05
N GLU A 326 -9.62 28.98 3.01
CA GLU A 326 -9.73 29.66 4.30
C GLU A 326 -9.05 28.79 5.36
N VAL A 327 -8.00 29.31 6.00
CA VAL A 327 -7.34 28.63 7.12
C VAL A 327 -8.10 28.96 8.40
N ARG A 328 -8.69 27.94 9.02
CA ARG A 328 -9.48 28.07 10.26
C ARG A 328 -8.69 27.74 11.51
N MET A 329 -7.64 26.96 11.36
CA MET A 329 -6.82 26.49 12.45
C MET A 329 -5.35 26.57 12.05
N GLN A 330 -4.49 26.97 12.99
CA GLN A 330 -3.05 26.87 12.77
C GLN A 330 -2.59 25.42 12.91
N PRO A 331 -1.60 24.97 12.13
CA PRO A 331 -1.00 23.66 12.33
C PRO A 331 -0.55 23.46 13.79
N PRO A 332 -0.81 22.29 14.41
CA PRO A 332 -0.24 21.97 15.71
C PRO A 332 1.29 21.79 15.62
N GLU A 333 1.93 21.62 16.77
CA GLU A 333 3.33 21.21 16.81
C GLU A 333 3.53 19.88 16.06
N PRO A 334 4.56 19.75 15.21
CA PRO A 334 4.82 18.51 14.48
C PRO A 334 4.96 17.30 15.39
N VAL A 335 4.27 16.20 15.07
CA VAL A 335 4.40 14.92 15.78
C VAL A 335 5.82 14.37 15.57
N ARG A 336 6.64 14.40 16.62
CA ARG A 336 8.10 14.17 16.54
C ARG A 336 8.49 12.85 15.89
N GLU A 337 7.70 11.81 16.12
CA GLU A 337 8.00 10.43 15.71
C GLU A 337 7.18 9.98 14.50
N LEU A 338 6.51 10.91 13.81
CA LEU A 338 5.65 10.57 12.68
C LEU A 338 6.40 9.81 11.58
N GLY A 339 5.85 8.66 11.21
CA GLY A 339 6.31 7.82 10.10
C GLY A 339 5.32 7.80 8.95
N TRP A 340 5.26 6.67 8.26
CA TRP A 340 4.38 6.45 7.11
C TRP A 340 2.88 6.56 7.46
N ASP A 341 2.08 7.08 6.54
CA ASP A 341 0.63 6.90 6.59
C ASP A 341 0.20 5.50 6.13
N ILE A 342 -0.98 5.05 6.56
CA ILE A 342 -1.45 3.69 6.29
C ILE A 342 -1.77 3.45 4.81
N SER A 343 -2.01 4.51 4.02
CA SER A 343 -2.25 4.41 2.57
C SER A 343 -0.96 4.20 1.78
N HIS A 344 0.18 4.71 2.28
CA HIS A 344 1.49 4.40 1.72
C HIS A 344 1.96 3.02 2.17
N ALA A 345 1.80 2.71 3.47
CA ALA A 345 2.30 1.48 4.08
C ALA A 345 1.67 0.20 3.52
N ARG A 346 0.53 0.29 2.82
CA ARG A 346 -0.09 -0.87 2.15
C ARG A 346 0.84 -1.57 1.14
N ARG A 347 1.84 -0.85 0.60
CA ARG A 347 2.86 -1.42 -0.31
C ARG A 347 3.69 -2.51 0.37
N LEU A 348 3.77 -2.50 1.69
CA LEU A 348 4.43 -3.55 2.48
C LEU A 348 3.72 -4.90 2.34
N VAL A 349 2.42 -4.93 2.06
CA VAL A 349 1.69 -6.17 1.82
C VAL A 349 2.29 -6.91 0.61
N ALA A 350 2.43 -6.20 -0.52
CA ALA A 350 3.03 -6.73 -1.74
C ALA A 350 4.51 -7.07 -1.56
N LEU A 351 5.28 -6.19 -0.90
CA LEU A 351 6.70 -6.42 -0.61
C LEU A 351 6.92 -7.70 0.22
N PHE A 352 6.17 -7.87 1.31
CA PHE A 352 6.34 -9.03 2.20
C PHE A 352 5.91 -10.33 1.53
N ASP A 353 4.86 -10.30 0.70
CA ASP A 353 4.49 -11.45 -0.12
C ASP A 353 5.61 -11.83 -1.11
N ALA A 354 6.14 -10.85 -1.86
CA ALA A 354 7.22 -11.08 -2.83
C ALA A 354 8.50 -11.62 -2.17
N LEU A 355 8.92 -11.05 -1.03
CA LEU A 355 10.09 -11.51 -0.28
C LEU A 355 9.90 -12.91 0.31
N GLN A 356 8.75 -13.19 0.91
CA GLN A 356 8.52 -14.49 1.53
C GLN A 356 8.45 -15.62 0.50
N ARG A 357 7.79 -15.40 -0.65
CA ARG A 357 7.68 -16.43 -1.70
C ARG A 357 8.99 -16.74 -2.40
N ASN A 358 9.89 -15.75 -2.44
CA ASN A 358 11.13 -15.84 -3.18
C ASN A 358 12.35 -15.80 -2.24
N GLU A 359 12.21 -16.00 -0.93
CA GLU A 359 13.27 -15.78 0.07
C GLU A 359 14.58 -16.49 -0.30
N ALA A 360 14.50 -17.80 -0.58
CA ALA A 360 15.65 -18.61 -0.96
C ALA A 360 16.27 -18.14 -2.28
N SER A 361 15.44 -17.85 -3.28
CA SER A 361 15.87 -17.37 -4.59
C SER A 361 16.55 -16.00 -4.48
N VAL A 362 16.03 -15.09 -3.66
CA VAL A 362 16.60 -13.76 -3.41
C VAL A 362 17.95 -13.85 -2.73
N ALA A 363 18.05 -14.68 -1.68
CA ALA A 363 19.30 -14.90 -0.97
C ALA A 363 20.38 -15.46 -1.91
N SER A 364 20.04 -16.46 -2.71
CA SER A 364 20.96 -17.12 -3.63
C SER A 364 21.34 -16.23 -4.82
N PHE A 365 20.36 -15.65 -5.52
CA PHE A 365 20.57 -14.88 -6.75
C PHE A 365 21.40 -13.62 -6.51
N HIS A 366 21.16 -12.93 -5.39
CA HIS A 366 21.93 -11.75 -5.03
C HIS A 366 23.13 -12.03 -4.11
N GLY A 367 23.37 -13.28 -3.71
CA GLY A 367 24.42 -13.63 -2.75
C GLY A 367 24.38 -12.75 -1.48
N LEU A 368 23.19 -12.63 -0.88
CA LEU A 368 22.97 -11.70 0.23
C LEU A 368 23.63 -12.22 1.53
N PRO A 369 24.20 -11.33 2.37
CA PRO A 369 24.65 -11.70 3.70
C PRO A 369 23.50 -12.23 4.58
N ALA A 370 23.81 -13.19 5.45
CA ALA A 370 22.86 -13.69 6.43
C ALA A 370 22.26 -12.55 7.29
N GLY A 371 20.95 -12.57 7.50
CA GLY A 371 20.24 -11.59 8.33
C GLY A 371 20.06 -10.20 7.71
N LEU A 372 20.38 -10.02 6.42
CA LEU A 372 20.03 -8.81 5.68
C LEU A 372 18.57 -8.83 5.20
N LEU A 373 18.07 -9.99 4.76
CA LEU A 373 16.66 -10.15 4.44
C LEU A 373 15.81 -10.04 5.71
N PRO A 374 14.68 -9.30 5.67
CA PRO A 374 13.75 -9.26 6.78
C PRO A 374 13.13 -10.65 7.00
N SER A 375 13.26 -11.18 8.21
CA SER A 375 12.63 -12.44 8.58
C SER A 375 11.12 -12.30 8.75
N GLU A 376 10.41 -13.43 8.78
CA GLU A 376 8.97 -13.45 9.08
C GLU A 376 8.60 -12.75 10.40
N LYS A 377 9.50 -12.73 11.39
CA LYS A 377 9.29 -11.98 12.65
C LYS A 377 9.08 -10.49 12.40
N VAL A 378 9.79 -9.91 11.42
CA VAL A 378 9.60 -8.50 11.03
C VAL A 378 8.21 -8.32 10.42
N PHE A 379 7.80 -9.22 9.53
CA PHE A 379 6.48 -9.13 8.90
C PHE A 379 5.34 -9.24 9.92
N ARG A 380 5.44 -10.18 10.86
CA ARG A 380 4.51 -10.32 11.99
C ARG A 380 4.47 -9.06 12.86
N ALA A 381 5.61 -8.43 13.13
CA ALA A 381 5.66 -7.19 13.90
C ALA A 381 4.93 -6.02 13.21
N PHE A 382 4.98 -5.92 11.88
CA PHE A 382 4.17 -4.94 11.13
C PHE A 382 2.66 -5.23 11.23
N ALA A 383 2.26 -6.49 11.08
CA ALA A 383 0.85 -6.86 11.25
C ALA A 383 0.35 -6.57 12.67
N ARG A 384 1.19 -6.85 13.67
CA ARG A 384 0.89 -6.58 15.06
C ARG A 384 0.79 -5.10 15.38
N GLN A 385 1.64 -4.26 14.79
CA GLN A 385 1.54 -2.81 14.91
C GLN A 385 0.17 -2.32 14.41
N LEU A 386 -0.32 -2.87 13.30
CA LEU A 386 -1.65 -2.56 12.77
C LEU A 386 -2.74 -2.96 13.77
N ARG A 387 -2.68 -4.18 14.33
CA ARG A 387 -3.59 -4.63 15.39
C ARG A 387 -3.54 -3.73 16.62
N ALA A 388 -2.35 -3.45 17.15
CA ALA A 388 -2.20 -2.94 18.52
C ALA A 388 -2.21 -1.41 18.62
N ARG A 389 -1.87 -0.69 17.55
CA ARG A 389 -1.71 0.78 17.59
C ARG A 389 -2.50 1.52 16.52
N VAL A 390 -2.75 0.89 15.37
CA VAL A 390 -3.46 1.56 14.27
C VAL A 390 -4.97 1.37 14.36
N TRP A 391 -5.42 0.14 14.65
CA TRP A 391 -6.84 -0.14 14.87
C TRP A 391 -7.32 0.46 16.20
N ASN A 392 -8.51 1.06 16.21
CA ASN A 392 -9.16 1.67 17.38
C ASN A 392 -9.64 0.68 18.46
N GLN A 393 -9.36 -0.63 18.32
CA GLN A 393 -9.83 -1.71 19.20
C GLN A 393 -11.36 -1.88 19.25
N ASP A 394 -12.09 -1.26 18.32
CA ASP A 394 -13.53 -1.45 18.18
C ASP A 394 -13.81 -2.49 17.08
N ALA A 395 -14.27 -3.67 17.48
CA ALA A 395 -14.59 -4.74 16.54
C ALA A 395 -15.97 -4.57 15.89
N VAL A 396 -16.83 -3.70 16.44
CA VAL A 396 -18.16 -3.40 15.91
C VAL A 396 -18.06 -2.30 14.85
N HIS A 397 -17.28 -1.27 15.13
CA HIS A 397 -17.05 -0.10 14.27
C HIS A 397 -15.54 0.11 14.04
N PRO A 398 -14.89 -0.80 13.27
CA PRO A 398 -13.46 -0.73 13.05
C PRO A 398 -13.08 0.58 12.36
N LEU A 399 -12.13 1.30 12.97
CA LEU A 399 -11.49 2.48 12.42
C LEU A 399 -9.98 2.34 12.58
N PHE A 400 -9.25 3.00 11.69
CA PHE A 400 -7.79 2.95 11.65
C PHE A 400 -7.23 4.36 11.73
N SER A 401 -6.16 4.57 12.49
CA SER A 401 -5.44 5.83 12.51
C SER A 401 -4.86 6.14 11.12
N ASN A 402 -4.75 7.42 10.78
CA ASN A 402 -4.19 7.79 9.47
C ASN A 402 -2.70 7.41 9.34
N TYR A 403 -1.95 7.33 10.45
CA TYR A 403 -0.53 6.99 10.45
C TYR A 403 -0.24 5.62 11.06
N PHE A 404 0.74 4.92 10.50
CA PHE A 404 1.06 3.52 10.84
C PHE A 404 1.66 3.37 12.26
N GLY A 405 2.24 4.45 12.81
CA GLY A 405 2.68 4.52 14.21
C GLY A 405 1.53 4.58 15.23
N GLY A 406 0.27 4.68 14.77
CA GLY A 406 -0.92 4.85 15.62
C GLY A 406 -1.35 6.31 15.82
N THR A 407 -0.50 7.27 15.43
CA THR A 407 -0.90 8.68 15.39
C THR A 407 -2.10 8.87 14.47
N ASN A 408 -3.09 9.65 14.91
CA ASN A 408 -4.21 10.06 14.08
C ASN A 408 -4.12 11.55 13.74
N GLY A 409 -5.13 12.09 13.07
CA GLY A 409 -5.23 13.51 12.77
C GLY A 409 -5.49 13.79 11.30
N TRP A 410 -5.62 15.06 10.92
CA TRP A 410 -5.87 15.43 9.54
C TRP A 410 -4.65 15.20 8.64
N TYR A 411 -4.89 14.69 7.44
CA TYR A 411 -3.87 14.36 6.43
C TYR A 411 -4.16 15.07 5.10
N ARG A 412 -3.12 15.50 4.37
CA ARG A 412 -3.25 16.16 3.05
C ARG A 412 -4.18 17.38 3.05
N VAL A 413 -4.15 18.14 4.14
CA VAL A 413 -4.92 19.39 4.25
C VAL A 413 -4.44 20.40 3.21
N ALA A 414 -5.34 21.00 2.45
CA ALA A 414 -5.04 21.89 1.33
C ALA A 414 -4.09 21.29 0.27
N TYR A 415 -4.15 19.98 0.08
CA TYR A 415 -3.32 19.30 -0.92
C TYR A 415 -3.78 19.67 -2.34
N ASP A 416 -2.82 20.04 -3.18
CA ASP A 416 -2.97 20.27 -4.62
C ASP A 416 -1.89 19.47 -5.37
N ASN A 417 -2.33 18.57 -6.24
CA ASN A 417 -1.47 17.74 -7.10
C ASN A 417 -1.16 18.40 -8.46
N GLY A 418 -1.43 19.70 -8.60
CA GLY A 418 -1.32 20.45 -9.86
C GLY A 418 -2.57 20.39 -10.74
N ALA A 419 -3.67 19.80 -10.25
CA ALA A 419 -4.94 19.72 -10.95
C ALA A 419 -5.91 20.89 -10.63
N ASN A 420 -5.44 21.95 -9.98
CA ASN A 420 -6.25 23.13 -9.57
C ASN A 420 -7.39 22.79 -8.58
N GLY A 421 -7.25 21.72 -7.81
CA GLY A 421 -8.21 21.37 -6.75
C GLY A 421 -7.88 22.08 -5.44
N CYS A 422 -8.91 22.43 -4.67
CA CYS A 422 -8.77 22.66 -3.23
C CYS A 422 -9.34 21.43 -2.52
N THR A 423 -8.58 20.87 -1.57
CA THR A 423 -9.05 19.76 -0.73
C THR A 423 -8.95 20.15 0.74
N GLU A 424 -10.01 19.93 1.51
CA GLU A 424 -10.00 20.22 2.95
C GLU A 424 -9.06 19.29 3.73
N GLY A 425 -8.74 18.15 3.12
CA GLY A 425 -7.93 17.09 3.69
C GLY A 425 -8.76 15.89 4.11
N ILE A 426 -8.07 14.89 4.64
CA ILE A 426 -8.63 13.63 5.10
C ILE A 426 -8.70 13.71 6.62
N ARG A 427 -9.90 13.64 7.17
CA ARG A 427 -10.19 13.69 8.61
C ARG A 427 -9.46 12.58 9.39
N PRO A 428 -9.39 12.68 10.73
CA PRO A 428 -8.93 11.57 11.57
C PRO A 428 -9.69 10.29 11.25
N SER A 429 -8.95 9.20 11.11
CA SER A 429 -9.40 7.89 10.62
C SER A 429 -10.04 7.87 9.23
N GLY A 430 -9.94 8.96 8.46
CA GLY A 430 -10.44 9.04 7.08
C GLY A 430 -9.66 8.16 6.09
N LEU A 431 -8.47 7.68 6.46
CA LEU A 431 -7.74 6.67 5.68
C LEU A 431 -8.17 5.23 5.99
N SER A 432 -9.21 4.99 6.80
CA SER A 432 -9.67 3.62 7.12
C SER A 432 -9.95 2.76 5.88
N GLY A 433 -10.41 3.36 4.78
CA GLY A 433 -10.56 2.65 3.49
C GLY A 433 -9.25 2.05 2.93
N ALA A 434 -8.07 2.55 3.33
CA ALA A 434 -6.79 1.97 2.98
C ALA A 434 -6.55 0.61 3.65
N PHE A 435 -7.17 0.35 4.81
CA PHE A 435 -7.17 -1.00 5.41
C PHE A 435 -7.83 -2.01 4.45
N ALA A 436 -9.07 -1.72 4.05
CA ALA A 436 -9.87 -2.60 3.20
C ALA A 436 -9.24 -2.79 1.81
N THR A 437 -8.88 -1.69 1.17
CA THR A 437 -8.39 -1.72 -0.23
C THR A 437 -6.90 -1.98 -0.38
N GLY A 438 -6.13 -1.89 0.71
CA GLY A 438 -4.67 -2.02 0.68
C GLY A 438 -4.13 -3.44 0.83
N GLY A 439 -5.00 -4.45 0.97
CA GLY A 439 -4.58 -5.84 1.13
C GLY A 439 -4.13 -6.22 2.54
N TYR A 440 -4.26 -5.32 3.52
CA TYR A 440 -3.99 -5.63 4.94
C TYR A 440 -4.75 -6.85 5.50
N PRO A 441 -5.97 -7.22 5.03
CA PRO A 441 -6.58 -8.48 5.45
C PRO A 441 -5.69 -9.70 5.17
N LEU A 442 -4.78 -9.67 4.19
CA LEU A 442 -3.86 -10.78 3.94
C LEU A 442 -2.85 -11.02 5.09
N TRP A 443 -2.68 -10.06 5.99
CA TRP A 443 -1.89 -10.21 7.20
C TRP A 443 -2.61 -10.98 8.32
N GLY A 444 -3.86 -11.41 8.09
CA GLY A 444 -4.61 -12.29 9.00
C GLY A 444 -3.88 -13.57 9.39
N ARG A 445 -3.10 -14.15 8.46
CA ARG A 445 -2.22 -15.30 8.73
C ARG A 445 -1.18 -15.09 9.84
N TRP A 446 -0.97 -13.84 10.23
CA TRP A 446 -0.07 -13.44 11.30
C TRP A 446 -0.82 -12.89 12.51
N GLU A 447 -1.90 -12.15 12.26
CA GLU A 447 -2.77 -11.55 13.27
C GLU A 447 -4.25 -11.79 12.86
N PRO A 448 -4.86 -12.92 13.27
CA PRO A 448 -6.16 -13.38 12.77
C PRO A 448 -7.29 -12.37 12.89
N VAL A 449 -7.27 -11.54 13.94
CA VAL A 449 -8.25 -10.47 14.15
C VAL A 449 -8.37 -9.54 12.94
N LEU A 450 -7.30 -9.34 12.16
CA LEU A 450 -7.37 -8.52 10.94
C LEU A 450 -8.31 -9.12 9.88
N ASN A 451 -8.50 -10.44 9.85
CA ASN A 451 -9.53 -11.07 9.01
C ASN A 451 -10.93 -10.81 9.55
N ASP A 452 -11.12 -10.88 10.87
CA ASP A 452 -12.42 -10.63 11.48
C ASP A 452 -12.86 -9.18 11.26
N LEU A 453 -11.95 -8.21 11.41
CA LEU A 453 -12.22 -6.80 11.12
C LEU A 453 -12.59 -6.59 9.64
N ALA A 454 -11.89 -7.26 8.72
CA ALA A 454 -12.18 -7.16 7.30
C ALA A 454 -13.56 -7.76 6.95
N ARG A 455 -13.91 -8.91 7.54
CA ARG A 455 -15.25 -9.50 7.39
C ARG A 455 -16.34 -8.61 7.99
N ARG A 456 -16.07 -7.96 9.13
CA ARG A 456 -16.98 -6.96 9.71
C ARG A 456 -17.19 -5.78 8.75
N ILE A 457 -16.13 -5.22 8.16
CA ILE A 457 -16.26 -4.11 7.19
C ILE A 457 -17.07 -4.54 5.96
N TYR A 458 -16.89 -5.77 5.49
CA TYR A 458 -17.70 -6.34 4.42
C TYR A 458 -19.19 -6.41 4.81
N THR A 459 -19.52 -6.88 6.02
CA THR A 459 -20.91 -6.87 6.50
C THR A 459 -21.47 -5.45 6.64
N LEU A 460 -20.64 -4.51 7.12
CA LEU A 460 -21.02 -3.11 7.29
C LEU A 460 -21.33 -2.43 5.95
N SER A 461 -20.65 -2.79 4.84
CA SER A 461 -20.89 -2.17 3.53
C SER A 461 -22.30 -2.40 2.99
N ASP A 462 -22.95 -3.48 3.41
CA ASP A 462 -24.31 -3.82 3.02
C ASP A 462 -25.36 -3.36 4.06
N SER A 463 -24.93 -2.93 5.25
CA SER A 463 -25.81 -2.50 6.35
C SER A 463 -26.51 -1.18 6.03
N GLN A 464 -27.82 -1.13 6.30
CA GLN A 464 -28.65 0.09 6.24
C GLN A 464 -28.99 0.64 7.64
N GLU A 465 -28.45 0.03 8.70
CA GLU A 465 -28.67 0.51 10.07
C GLU A 465 -27.99 1.86 10.30
N GLY A 466 -28.64 2.78 11.04
CA GLY A 466 -28.26 4.19 11.06
C GLY A 466 -26.80 4.48 11.47
N SER A 467 -26.30 3.80 12.51
CA SER A 467 -24.91 3.99 12.98
C SER A 467 -23.88 3.38 12.02
N ASP A 468 -24.15 2.18 11.52
CA ASP A 468 -23.31 1.48 10.54
C ASP A 468 -23.23 2.26 9.21
N ALA A 469 -24.36 2.72 8.69
CA ALA A 469 -24.42 3.51 7.45
C ALA A 469 -23.69 4.86 7.61
N THR A 470 -23.77 5.48 8.79
CA THR A 470 -23.03 6.71 9.10
C THR A 470 -21.52 6.47 9.16
N LEU A 471 -21.09 5.40 9.83
CA LEU A 471 -19.69 4.99 9.85
C LEU A 471 -19.17 4.75 8.43
N MET A 472 -19.87 3.94 7.65
CA MET A 472 -19.44 3.57 6.29
C MET A 472 -19.37 4.80 5.39
N ALA A 473 -20.33 5.72 5.46
CA ALA A 473 -20.29 6.96 4.68
C ALA A 473 -19.10 7.88 5.06
N GLN A 474 -18.61 7.81 6.29
CA GLN A 474 -17.54 8.68 6.77
C GLN A 474 -16.15 8.07 6.59
N ALA A 475 -15.98 6.77 6.89
CA ALA A 475 -14.69 6.10 6.96
C ALA A 475 -14.41 5.20 5.75
N TYR A 476 -15.46 4.76 5.05
CA TYR A 476 -15.39 3.83 3.92
C TYR A 476 -16.27 4.29 2.73
N PRO A 477 -16.29 5.60 2.37
CA PRO A 477 -17.31 6.15 1.46
C PRO A 477 -17.37 5.43 0.11
N LEU A 478 -16.22 4.92 -0.37
CA LEU A 478 -16.09 4.24 -1.66
C LEU A 478 -16.70 2.82 -1.69
N LEU A 479 -17.03 2.24 -0.53
CA LEU A 479 -17.68 0.92 -0.42
C LEU A 479 -19.19 1.03 -0.17
N THR A 480 -19.76 2.24 -0.17
CA THR A 480 -21.17 2.45 0.16
C THR A 480 -22.05 2.53 -1.09
N ASN A 481 -23.37 2.34 -0.90
CA ASN A 481 -24.38 2.62 -1.93
C ASN A 481 -24.50 4.10 -2.31
N ARG A 482 -23.78 5.02 -1.63
CA ARG A 482 -23.71 6.44 -2.02
C ARG A 482 -22.65 6.72 -3.08
N ALA A 483 -21.66 5.82 -3.22
CA ALA A 483 -20.72 5.89 -4.33
C ALA A 483 -21.44 5.55 -5.64
N SER A 484 -20.99 6.10 -6.77
CA SER A 484 -21.48 5.63 -8.07
C SER A 484 -21.15 4.15 -8.25
N ASP A 485 -21.95 3.43 -9.03
CA ASP A 485 -21.76 1.99 -9.25
C ASP A 485 -20.33 1.67 -9.73
N GLU A 486 -19.76 2.51 -10.60
CA GLU A 486 -18.38 2.37 -11.08
C GLU A 486 -17.34 2.55 -9.95
N VAL A 487 -17.52 3.53 -9.06
CA VAL A 487 -16.62 3.77 -7.92
C VAL A 487 -16.73 2.62 -6.92
N ARG A 488 -17.95 2.14 -6.64
CA ARG A 488 -18.18 1.02 -5.74
C ARG A 488 -17.58 -0.27 -6.31
N ALA A 489 -17.88 -0.61 -7.57
CA ALA A 489 -17.35 -1.80 -8.25
C ALA A 489 -15.82 -1.85 -8.23
N ARG A 490 -15.16 -0.73 -8.54
CA ARG A 490 -13.70 -0.62 -8.44
C ARG A 490 -13.19 -0.86 -7.02
N SER A 491 -13.86 -0.31 -6.01
CA SER A 491 -13.43 -0.43 -4.61
C SER A 491 -13.66 -1.84 -4.05
N GLU A 492 -14.74 -2.50 -4.49
CA GLU A 492 -15.01 -3.91 -4.22
C GLU A 492 -13.97 -4.82 -4.88
N LEU A 493 -13.55 -4.53 -6.13
CA LEU A 493 -12.44 -5.23 -6.80
C LEU A 493 -11.10 -5.05 -6.06
N MET A 494 -10.90 -3.94 -5.36
CA MET A 494 -9.73 -3.75 -4.50
C MET A 494 -9.85 -4.51 -3.18
N PHE A 495 -11.06 -4.64 -2.62
CA PHE A 495 -11.27 -5.15 -1.27
C PHE A 495 -11.62 -6.64 -1.20
N TRP A 496 -12.67 -7.07 -1.89
CA TRP A 496 -13.20 -8.44 -1.79
C TRP A 496 -12.16 -9.53 -2.09
N PRO A 497 -11.24 -9.37 -3.06
CA PRO A 497 -10.22 -10.40 -3.28
C PRO A 497 -9.29 -10.62 -2.09
N ALA A 498 -9.10 -9.63 -1.21
CA ALA A 498 -8.28 -9.78 -0.02
C ALA A 498 -8.97 -10.63 1.09
N LEU A 499 -10.29 -10.80 1.02
CA LEU A 499 -11.07 -11.61 1.95
C LEU A 499 -11.08 -13.10 1.58
N VAL A 500 -10.92 -13.42 0.30
CA VAL A 500 -11.01 -14.80 -0.20
C VAL A 500 -9.77 -15.61 0.16
N ALA A 501 -9.99 -16.73 0.84
CA ALA A 501 -8.98 -17.64 1.39
C ALA A 501 -7.89 -16.93 2.19
N ALA A 502 -8.25 -15.84 2.86
CA ALA A 502 -7.44 -15.28 3.93
C ALA A 502 -7.56 -16.25 5.12
N LYS A 503 -6.56 -17.13 5.26
CA LYS A 503 -6.49 -18.08 6.37
C LYS A 503 -6.10 -17.32 7.64
N PRO A 504 -6.78 -17.56 8.78
CA PRO A 504 -6.28 -17.17 10.09
C PRO A 504 -4.97 -17.91 10.41
#